data_AF-A0A9D6UUV7-F1
#
_entry.id   AF-A0A9D6UUV7-F1
#
_cell.length_a   1.000
_cell.length_b   1.000
_cell.length_c   1.000
_cell.angle_alpha   90.00
_cell.angle_beta   90.00
_cell.angle_gamma   90.00
#
_symmetry.space_group_name_H-M   'P 1'
#
loop_
_entity.id
_entity.type
_entity.pdbx_description
1 polymer ?
#
loop_
_entity_poly.entity_id
_entity_poly.type
_entity_poly.pdbx_seq_one_letter_code
_entity_poly.pdbx_strand_id
1 'polypeptide(L)' 'MRTRKRPNSDIETCVRSSLACALGNASYRSRLRLDWDHHAQRVIQDAAAPFLDRQYRDPWKLSA' A
#
# COMPACT_ATOMS: atom_id res chain seq x y z
N MET A 1 -16.19 -5.22 -27.90
CA MET A 1 -17.38 -4.43 -27.44
C MET A 1 -16.92 -3.47 -26.33
N ARG A 2 -17.07 -2.14 -26.47
CA ARG A 2 -16.68 -1.16 -25.42
C ARG A 2 -17.88 -0.88 -24.51
N THR A 3 -18.08 -1.70 -23.49
CA THR A 3 -19.33 -1.75 -22.71
C THR A 3 -19.44 -0.71 -21.58
N ARG A 4 -18.37 0.06 -21.29
CA ARG A 4 -18.27 1.03 -20.16
C ARG A 4 -18.62 0.44 -18.78
N LYS A 5 -18.77 -0.89 -18.67
CA LYS A 5 -19.00 -1.58 -17.41
C LYS A 5 -17.71 -1.59 -16.60
N ARG A 6 -17.85 -1.66 -15.26
CA ARG A 6 -16.72 -1.85 -14.35
C ARG A 6 -15.97 -3.12 -14.76
N PRO A 7 -14.63 -3.08 -14.88
CA PRO A 7 -13.85 -4.27 -15.19
C PRO A 7 -13.91 -5.26 -14.02
N ASN A 8 -13.67 -6.54 -14.28
CA ASN A 8 -13.63 -7.58 -13.25
C ASN A 8 -12.57 -7.31 -12.17
N SER A 9 -11.51 -6.58 -12.53
CA SER A 9 -10.41 -6.18 -11.65
C SER A 9 -10.18 -4.69 -11.79
N ASP A 10 -11.03 -3.91 -11.14
CA ASP A 10 -10.82 -2.47 -11.04
C ASP A 10 -9.66 -2.14 -10.09
N ILE A 11 -9.09 -0.95 -10.28
CA ILE A 11 -7.90 -0.52 -9.56
C ILE A 11 -8.16 -0.47 -8.05
N GLU A 12 -9.33 0.00 -7.60
CA GLU A 12 -9.62 0.12 -6.16
C GLU A 12 -9.66 -1.27 -5.48
N THR A 13 -10.26 -2.26 -6.13
CA THR A 13 -10.28 -3.65 -5.65
C THR A 13 -8.88 -4.25 -5.64
N CYS A 14 -8.10 -4.03 -6.69
CA CYS A 14 -6.71 -4.49 -6.75
C CYS A 14 -5.87 -3.88 -5.63
N VAL A 15 -5.93 -2.56 -5.44
CA VAL A 15 -5.23 -1.85 -4.36
C VAL A 15 -5.59 -2.40 -2.99
N ARG A 16 -6.87 -2.60 -2.70
CA ARG A 16 -7.32 -3.18 -1.41
C ARG A 16 -6.70 -4.54 -1.14
N SER A 17 -6.64 -5.42 -2.15
CA SER A 17 -6.05 -6.75 -2.00
C SER A 17 -4.53 -6.71 -1.84
N SER A 18 -3.83 -5.88 -2.60
CA SER A 18 -2.38 -5.72 -2.51
C SER A 18 -1.93 -5.05 -1.21
N LEU A 19 -2.70 -4.08 -0.70
CA LEU A 19 -2.45 -3.42 0.58
C LEU A 19 -2.40 -4.43 1.73
N ALA A 20 -3.31 -5.39 1.78
CA ALA A 20 -3.31 -6.42 2.83
C ALA A 20 -1.99 -7.19 2.88
N CYS A 21 -1.45 -7.59 1.72
CA CYS A 21 -0.16 -8.27 1.64
C CYS A 21 1.01 -7.37 2.07
N ALA A 22 1.02 -6.11 1.62
CA ALA A 22 2.07 -5.15 1.97
C ALA A 22 2.08 -4.84 3.47
N LEU A 23 0.92 -4.60 4.06
CA LEU A 23 0.76 -4.33 5.50
C LEU A 23 1.11 -5.56 6.34
N GLY A 24 0.82 -6.78 5.87
CA GLY A 24 1.25 -8.01 6.52
C GLY A 24 2.77 -8.09 6.63
N ASN A 25 3.50 -7.78 5.55
CA ASN A 25 4.97 -7.74 5.57
C ASN A 25 5.50 -6.64 6.50
N ALA A 26 4.90 -5.46 6.50
CA ALA A 26 5.28 -4.36 7.38
C ALA A 26 5.03 -4.70 8.85
N SER A 27 3.90 -5.35 9.17
CA SER A 27 3.56 -5.81 10.52
C SER A 27 4.56 -6.85 11.02
N TYR A 28 4.90 -7.83 10.18
CA TYR A 28 5.88 -8.84 10.51
C TYR A 28 7.27 -8.25 10.81
N ARG A 29 7.74 -7.32 9.97
CA ARG A 29 9.07 -6.69 10.12
C ARG A 29 9.15 -5.72 11.30
N SER A 30 8.08 -4.97 11.55
CA SER A 30 8.01 -4.03 12.68
C SER A 30 7.69 -4.69 14.02
N ARG A 31 7.16 -5.93 14.00
CA ARG A 31 6.60 -6.61 15.18
C ARG A 31 5.47 -5.81 15.85
N LEU A 32 4.75 -5.03 15.06
CA LEU A 32 3.61 -4.25 15.52
C LEU A 32 2.33 -4.74 14.85
N ARG A 33 1.23 -4.65 15.59
CA ARG A 33 -0.09 -4.63 14.97
C ARG A 33 -0.26 -3.28 14.28
N LEU A 34 -0.58 -3.29 12.98
CA LEU A 34 -0.78 -2.07 12.20
C LEU A 34 -2.27 -1.80 12.04
N ASP A 35 -2.69 -0.59 12.37
CA ASP A 35 -4.03 -0.09 12.11
C ASP A 35 -3.99 0.83 10.89
N TRP A 36 -4.93 0.62 9.98
CA TRP A 36 -5.02 1.32 8.71
C TRP A 36 -6.08 2.41 8.76
N ASP A 37 -5.68 3.65 8.50
CA ASP A 37 -6.60 4.76 8.26
C ASP A 37 -7.04 4.73 6.80
N HIS A 38 -8.28 4.30 6.55
CA HIS A 38 -8.84 4.24 5.20
C HIS A 38 -9.04 5.63 4.58
N HIS A 39 -9.27 6.67 5.38
CA HIS A 39 -9.49 8.02 4.85
C HIS A 39 -8.17 8.68 4.46
N ALA A 40 -7.16 8.59 5.31
CA ALA A 40 -5.84 9.16 5.05
C ALA A 40 -4.90 8.23 4.25
N GLN A 41 -5.32 6.99 3.98
CA GLN A 41 -4.55 5.95 3.27
C GLN A 41 -3.15 5.75 3.88
N ARG A 42 -3.08 5.65 5.21
CA ARG A 42 -1.82 5.50 5.95
C ARG A 42 -1.96 4.57 7.14
N VAL A 43 -0.82 4.01 7.55
CA VAL A 43 -0.71 3.31 8.83
C VAL A 43 -0.62 4.34 9.96
N ILE A 44 -1.33 4.10 11.06
CA ILE A 44 -1.38 5.01 12.22
C ILE A 44 -0.07 4.93 13.02
N GLN A 45 0.59 3.78 13.03
CA GLN A 45 1.83 3.52 13.77
C GLN A 45 3.06 4.02 13.01
N ASP A 46 3.60 5.19 13.40
CA ASP A 46 4.79 5.80 12.79
C ASP A 46 6.04 4.90 12.81
N ALA A 47 6.15 4.04 13.83
CA ALA A 47 7.26 3.08 13.95
C ALA A 47 7.31 2.07 12.78
N ALA A 48 6.22 1.91 12.01
CA ALA A 48 6.19 1.06 10.83
C ALA A 48 6.65 1.78 9.54
N ALA A 49 6.81 3.11 9.55
CA ALA A 49 7.13 3.91 8.37
C ALA A 49 8.37 3.44 7.59
N PRO A 50 9.49 3.03 8.22
CA PRO A 50 10.67 2.54 7.50
C PRO A 50 10.43 1.27 6.66
N PHE A 51 9.34 0.53 6.94
CA PHE A 51 8.98 -0.69 6.23
C PHE A 51 7.97 -0.49 5.11
N LEU A 52 7.39 0.71 5.01
CA LEU A 52 6.40 1.09 4.00
C LEU A 52 7.03 1.84 2.82
N ASP A 53 8.27 2.32 2.98
CA ASP A 53 9.03 2.94 1.90
C ASP A 53 9.76 1.88 1.05
N ARG A 54 10.00 2.21 -0.22
CA ARG A 54 10.76 1.37 -1.14
C ARG A 54 11.93 2.15 -1.71
N GLN A 55 13.12 1.57 -1.58
CA GLN A 55 14.31 2.05 -2.26
C GLN A 55 14.05 2.11 -3.77
N TYR A 56 14.15 3.30 -4.33
CA TYR A 56 14.06 3.51 -5.77
C TYR A 56 15.30 2.94 -6.46
N ARG A 57 15.10 2.45 -7.68
CA ARG A 57 16.22 1.97 -8.52
C ARG A 57 16.88 3.18 -9.17
N ASP A 58 18.21 3.26 -9.16
CA ASP A 58 18.95 4.29 -9.89
C ASP A 58 18.61 4.30 -11.40
N PRO A 59 18.50 5.48 -12.04
CA PRO A 59 18.67 6.83 -11.49
C PRO A 59 17.35 7.46 -10.97
N TRP A 60 16.29 6.66 -10.84
CA TRP A 60 14.96 7.15 -10.50
C TRP A 60 14.89 7.58 -9.03
N LYS A 61 14.25 8.73 -8.78
CA LYS A 61 14.06 9.28 -7.43
C LYS A 61 12.66 9.88 -7.34
N LEU A 62 11.96 9.63 -6.24
CA LEU A 62 10.77 10.39 -5.90
C LEU A 62 11.22 11.62 -5.12
N SER A 63 11.21 12.78 -5.78
CA SER A 63 11.43 14.07 -5.10
C SER A 63 10.14 14.44 -4.37
N ALA A 64 10.25 14.90 -3.12
CA ALA A 64 9.15 15.54 -2.42
C ALA A 64 8.84 16.91 -3.02
#